data_AF-A0A2E0KNX5-F1
#
_entry.id   AF-A0A2E0KNX5-F1
#
_cell.length_a   1.000
_cell.length_b   1.000
_cell.length_c   1.000
_cell.angle_alpha   90.00
_cell.angle_beta   90.00
_cell.angle_gamma   90.00
#
_symmetry.space_group_name_H-M   'P 1'
#
loop_
_entity.id
_entity.type
_entity.pdbx_description
1 polymer ?
#
loop_
_entity_poly.entity_id
_entity_poly.type
_entity_poly.pdbx_seq_one_letter_code
_entity_poly.pdbx_strand_id
1 'polypeptide(L)' 'MKPQNISKVRAHDAIVGLLYLSGVGLAYLTSDINFLWIVVAVGALQVISPVTKFCPVYTILNKLMPESDPIQNGK' A
#
# COMPACT_ATOMS: atom_id res chain seq x y z
N MET A 1 20.40 -2.11 -5.91
CA MET A 1 19.02 -1.64 -6.21
C MET A 1 19.13 -0.21 -6.75
N LYS A 2 18.48 0.13 -7.87
CA LYS A 2 18.54 1.50 -8.42
C LYS A 2 17.94 2.49 -7.41
N PRO A 3 18.44 3.73 -7.29
CA PRO A 3 17.93 4.72 -6.33
C PRO A 3 16.44 5.01 -6.51
N GLN A 4 15.94 4.94 -7.74
CA GLN A 4 14.52 5.11 -8.06
C GLN A 4 13.65 3.99 -7.45
N ASN A 5 14.16 2.77 -7.37
CA ASN A 5 13.43 1.64 -6.77
C ASN A 5 13.34 1.82 -5.24
N ILE A 6 14.36 2.38 -4.60
CA ILE A 6 14.32 2.70 -3.16
C ILE A 6 13.26 3.77 -2.89
N SER A 7 13.20 4.81 -3.74
CA SER A 7 12.16 5.84 -3.67
C SER A 7 10.75 5.25 -3.83
N LYS A 8 10.59 4.30 -4.78
CA LYS A 8 9.33 3.57 -5.00
C LYS A 8 8.87 2.81 -3.74
N VAL A 9 9.76 2.07 -3.09
CA VAL A 9 9.41 1.35 -1.85
C VAL A 9 9.02 2.33 -0.73
N ARG A 10 9.77 3.43 -0.56
CA ARG A 10 9.44 4.45 0.45
C ARG A 10 8.09 5.12 0.21
N ALA A 11 7.77 5.41 -1.05
CA ALA A 11 6.48 5.98 -1.42
C ALA A 11 5.34 4.98 -1.15
N HIS A 12 5.55 3.69 -1.45
CA HIS A 12 4.61 2.63 -1.07
C HIS A 12 4.35 2.62 0.44
N ASP A 13 5.41 2.58 1.25
CA ASP A 13 5.27 2.49 2.71
C ASP A 13 4.58 3.73 3.31
N ALA A 14 4.86 4.92 2.76
CA ALA A 14 4.16 6.14 3.15
C ALA A 14 2.65 6.09 2.83
N ILE A 15 2.28 5.61 1.64
CA ILE A 15 0.87 5.48 1.23
C ILE A 15 0.14 4.49 2.13
N VAL A 16 0.74 3.31 2.36
CA VAL A 16 0.14 2.27 3.20
C VAL A 16 0.01 2.74 4.65
N GLY A 17 1.04 3.38 5.21
CA GLY A 17 0.98 3.97 6.55
C GLY A 17 -0.13 5.01 6.68
N LEU A 18 -0.31 5.86 5.67
CA LEU A 18 -1.37 6.87 5.66
C LEU A 18 -2.77 6.24 5.57
N LEU A 19 -2.94 5.13 4.84
CA LEU A 19 -4.20 4.38 4.79
C LEU A 19 -4.55 3.73 6.14
N TYR A 20 -3.55 3.23 6.87
CA TYR A 20 -3.80 2.73 8.23
C TYR A 20 -4.20 3.85 9.19
N LEU A 21 -3.47 4.96 9.18
CA LEU A 21 -3.77 6.11 10.03
C LEU A 21 -5.15 6.71 9.71
N SER A 22 -5.52 6.81 8.43
CA SER A 22 -6.83 7.31 8.04
C SER A 22 -7.95 6.35 8.43
N GLY A 23 -7.78 5.03 8.27
CA GLY A 23 -8.78 4.04 8.70
C GLY A 23 -9.01 4.05 10.21
N VAL A 24 -7.95 4.05 11.01
CA VAL A 24 -8.04 4.16 12.47
C VAL A 24 -8.58 5.52 12.90
N GLY A 25 -8.09 6.60 12.30
CA GLY A 25 -8.53 7.96 12.59
C GLY A 25 -10.02 8.17 12.29
N LEU A 26 -10.51 7.61 11.18
CA LEU A 26 -11.91 7.67 10.80
C LEU A 26 -12.79 6.89 11.78
N ALA A 27 -12.37 5.68 12.18
CA ALA A 27 -13.06 4.91 13.22
C ALA A 27 -13.14 5.67 14.55
N TYR A 28 -12.04 6.33 14.94
CA TYR A 28 -11.99 7.13 16.17
C TYR A 28 -12.89 8.38 16.09
N LEU A 29 -12.79 9.15 15.01
CA LEU A 29 -13.54 10.41 14.84
C LEU A 29 -15.05 10.19 14.71
N THR A 30 -15.47 9.07 14.12
CA THR A 30 -16.89 8.74 13.93
C THR A 30 -17.45 7.85 15.04
N SER A 31 -16.59 7.33 15.93
CA SER A 31 -16.93 6.26 16.89
C SER A 31 -17.55 5.02 16.24
N ASP A 32 -17.28 4.80 14.94
CA ASP A 32 -17.78 3.65 14.19
C ASP A 32 -16.63 2.68 13.88
N ILE A 33 -16.67 1.51 14.52
CA ILE A 33 -15.68 0.45 14.36
C ILE A 33 -15.68 -0.16 12.96
N ASN A 34 -16.74 0.02 12.16
CA ASN A 34 -16.81 -0.52 10.81
C ASN A 34 -15.68 0.04 9.92
N PHE A 35 -15.18 1.24 10.19
CA PHE A 35 -14.05 1.80 9.44
C PHE A 35 -12.73 1.04 9.65
N LEU A 36 -12.60 0.24 10.72
CA LEU A 36 -11.44 -0.64 10.91
C LEU A 36 -11.38 -1.75 9.85
N TRP A 37 -12.49 -2.09 9.17
CA TRP A 37 -12.44 -3.02 8.04
C TRP A 37 -11.53 -2.54 6.91
N ILE A 38 -11.36 -1.22 6.75
CA ILE A 38 -10.40 -0.64 5.79
C ILE A 38 -8.97 -1.06 6.17
N VAL A 39 -8.62 -0.90 7.45
CA VAL A 39 -7.30 -1.28 8.00
C VAL A 39 -7.08 -2.77 7.82
N VAL A 40 -8.08 -3.60 8.14
CA VAL A 40 -7.99 -5.06 8.01
C VAL A 40 -7.81 -5.47 6.55
N ALA A 41 -8.56 -4.88 5.62
CA ALA A 41 -8.43 -5.18 4.19
C ALA A 41 -7.05 -4.79 3.64
N VAL A 42 -6.56 -3.59 3.98
CA VAL A 42 -5.22 -3.13 3.57
C VAL A 42 -4.13 -4.06 4.14
N GLY A 43 -4.26 -4.47 5.41
CA GLY A 43 -3.35 -5.41 6.06
C GLY A 43 -3.35 -6.79 5.44
N ALA A 44 -4.53 -7.35 5.18
CA ALA A 44 -4.67 -8.64 4.52
C ALA A 44 -4.02 -8.62 3.12
N LEU A 45 -4.26 -7.57 2.33
CA LEU A 45 -3.61 -7.42 1.02
C LEU A 45 -2.09 -7.33 1.16
N GLN A 46 -1.57 -6.60 2.13
CA GLN A 46 -0.14 -6.46 2.33
C GLN A 46 0.52 -7.79 2.71
N VAL A 47 -0.13 -8.59 3.56
CA VAL A 47 0.34 -9.93 3.96
C VAL A 47 0.31 -10.92 2.81
N ILE A 48 -0.72 -10.87 1.95
CA ILE A 48 -0.86 -11.76 0.80
C ILE A 48 0.05 -11.34 -0.37
N SER A 49 0.43 -10.06 -0.44
CA SER A 49 1.20 -9.49 -1.56
C SER A 49 2.54 -10.17 -1.89
N PRO A 50 3.32 -10.75 -0.95
CA PRO A 50 4.55 -11.48 -1.29
C PRO A 50 4.24 -12.79 -2.05
N VAL A 51 3.07 -13.39 -1.81
CA VAL A 51 2.64 -14.64 -2.44
C VAL A 51 2.02 -14.38 -3.80
N THR A 52 1.08 -13.44 -3.88
CA THR A 52 0.39 -13.11 -5.14
C THR A 52 1.21 -12.21 -6.05
N LYS A 53 2.29 -11.62 -5.53
CA LYS A 53 3.09 -10.58 -6.20
C LYS A 53 2.23 -9.43 -6.73
N PHE A 54 1.07 -9.20 -6.10
CA PHE A 54 0.12 -8.17 -6.46
C PHE A 54 -0.11 -7.26 -5.25
N CYS A 55 0.15 -5.98 -5.44
CA CYS A 55 -0.23 -4.93 -4.49
C CYS A 55 -0.81 -3.76 -5.30
N PRO A 56 -2.05 -3.33 -5.04
CA PRO A 56 -2.68 -2.22 -5.77
C PRO A 56 -1.84 -0.94 -5.75
N VAL A 57 -1.15 -0.68 -4.64
CA VAL A 57 -0.28 0.49 -4.48
C VAL A 57 0.90 0.41 -5.44
N TYR A 58 1.57 -0.74 -5.54
CA TYR A 58 2.68 -0.93 -6.49
C TYR A 58 2.20 -0.89 -7.94
N THR A 59 1.00 -1.38 -8.25
CA THR A 59 0.40 -1.25 -9.59
C THR A 59 0.26 0.22 -10.00
N ILE A 60 -0.26 1.07 -9.12
CA ILE A 60 -0.38 2.51 -9.37
C ILE A 60 1.02 3.14 -9.47
N LEU A 61 1.91 2.80 -8.55
CA LEU A 61 3.24 3.41 -8.48
C LEU A 61 4.14 3.02 -9.66
N ASN A 62 3.99 1.82 -10.22
CA ASN A 62 4.64 1.41 -11.46
C ASN A 62 4.20 2.27 -12.66
N LYS A 63 2.94 2.75 -12.66
CA LYS A 63 2.43 3.65 -13.70
C LYS A 63 2.90 5.10 -13.50
N LEU A 64 3.01 5.54 -12.26
CA LEU A 64 3.45 6.91 -11.92
C LEU A 64 4.97 7.09 -11.97
N MET A 65 5.75 6.03 -11.77
CA MET A 65 7.21 6.03 -11.78
C MET A 65 7.77 5.07 -12.84
N PRO A 66 7.59 5.35 -14.15
CA PRO A 66 8.02 4.46 -15.23
C PRO A 66 9.55 4.28 -15.31
N GLU A 67 10.32 5.26 -14.81
CA GLU A 67 11.80 5.25 -14.77
C GLU A 67 12.40 4.23 -13.78
N SER A 68 11.57 3.63 -12.93
CA SER A 68 11.98 2.65 -11.93
C SER A 68 11.51 1.27 -12.30
N ASP A 69 12.26 0.25 -11.90
CA ASP A 69 11.95 -1.13 -12.25
C ASP A 69 10.55 -1.51 -11.69
N PRO A 70 9.74 -2.30 -12.42
CA PRO A 70 8.43 -2.69 -11.96
C PRO A 70 8.54 -3.65 -10.76
N ILE A 71 7.97 -3.25 -9.63
CA ILE A 71 7.92 -4.04 -8.39
C ILE A 71 6.52 -4.63 -8.25
N GLN A 72 6.41 -5.91 -7.85
CA GLN A 72 5.14 -6.62 -7.63
C GLN A 72 4.12 -6.45 -8.79
N ASN A 73 4.55 -6.87 -9.99
CA ASN A 73 3.77 -6.81 -11.24
C ASN A 73 3.12 -8.17 -11.62
N GLY A 74 2.85 -9.05 -10.66
CA GLY A 74 2.20 -10.35 -10.93
C GLY A 74 3.01 -11.37 -11.77
N LYS A 75 4.26 -11.06 -12.15
CA LYS A 75 5.21 -12.01 -12.76
C LYS A 75 6.03 -12.74 -11.69
#